data_AF-A0A6N7QP39-F1
#
_entry.id   AF-A0A6N7QP39-F1
#
_cell.length_a   1.000
_cell.length_b   1.000
_cell.length_c   1.000
_cell.angle_alpha   90.00
_cell.angle_beta   90.00
_cell.angle_gamma   90.00
#
_symmetry.space_group_name_H-M   'P 1'
#
loop_
_entity.id
_entity.type
_entity.pdbx_description
1 polymer ?
#
loop_
_entity_poly.entity_id
_entity_poly.type
_entity_poly.pdbx_seq_one_letter_code
_entity_poly.pdbx_strand_id
1 'polypeptide(L)' 'MGATRREICRVEYRWREIVITGPMPEAREEANKIIQRFACSAVPYRLASTTEDQVVLKPR' A
#
# COMPACT_ATOMS: atom_id res chain seq x y z
N MET A 1 10.85 13.56 17.19
CA MET A 1 9.60 13.48 16.41
C MET A 1 9.93 13.61 14.94
N GLY A 2 9.46 12.67 14.10
CA GLY A 2 9.19 12.90 12.68
C GLY A 2 10.37 12.92 11.69
N ALA A 3 10.79 11.74 11.24
CA ALA A 3 11.22 11.53 9.86
C ALA A 3 10.71 10.15 9.45
N THR A 4 9.49 10.12 8.91
CA THR A 4 8.85 8.88 8.44
C THR A 4 9.64 8.37 7.24
N ARG A 5 10.01 7.09 7.27
CA ARG A 5 10.55 6.25 6.18
C ARG A 5 9.71 6.36 4.89
N ARG A 6 9.77 7.50 4.20
CA ARG A 6 8.97 7.83 3.00
C ARG A 6 9.77 7.79 1.71
N GLU A 7 11.05 7.45 1.77
CA GLU A 7 11.94 7.57 0.60
C GLU A 7 12.07 6.27 -0.20
N ILE A 8 11.66 5.11 0.35
CA ILE A 8 11.91 3.82 -0.31
C ILE A 8 10.70 3.32 -1.11
N CYS A 9 9.48 3.67 -0.68
CA CYS A 9 8.25 3.28 -1.35
C CYS A 9 7.41 4.51 -1.73
N ARG A 10 7.02 4.59 -3.01
CA ARG A 10 6.11 5.60 -3.54
C ARG A 10 4.68 5.08 -3.48
N VAL A 11 3.81 5.77 -2.75
CA VAL A 11 2.38 5.41 -2.62
C VAL A 11 1.53 6.36 -3.45
N GLU A 12 0.77 5.82 -4.41
CA GLU A 12 -0.13 6.54 -5.29
C GLU A 12 -1.58 6.08 -5.05
N TYR A 13 -2.40 7.01 -4.57
CA TYR A 13 -3.84 6.80 -4.38
C TYR A 13 -4.56 7.10 -5.68
N ARG A 14 -5.01 6.06 -6.38
CA ARG A 14 -5.90 6.17 -7.53
C ARG A 14 -7.33 5.92 -7.05
N TRP A 15 -8.30 6.47 -7.78
CA TRP A 15 -9.73 6.47 -7.41
C TRP A 15 -10.25 5.17 -6.77
N ARG A 16 -9.90 4.01 -7.33
CA ARG A 16 -10.32 2.68 -6.84
C ARG A 16 -9.16 1.73 -6.55
N GLU A 17 -7.93 2.24 -6.46
CA GLU A 17 -6.77 1.39 -6.23
C GLU A 17 -5.65 2.18 -5.58
N ILE A 18 -4.86 1.52 -4.74
CA ILE A 18 -3.66 2.12 -4.16
C ILE A 18 -2.48 1.38 -4.76
N VAL A 19 -1.61 2.11 -5.44
CA VAL A 19 -0.41 1.58 -6.08
C VAL A 19 0.78 1.96 -5.21
N ILE A 20 1.58 0.98 -4.84
CA ILE A 20 2.77 1.16 -4.00
C ILE A 20 3.92 0.65 -4.83
N THR A 21 4.84 1.54 -5.20
CA THR A 21 5.99 1.23 -6.04
C THR A 21 7.26 1.33 -5.20
N GLY A 22 8.14 0.34 -5.31
CA GLY A 22 9.37 0.23 -4.54
C GLY A 22 9.72 -1.23 -4.21
N PRO A 23 10.83 -1.45 -3.48
CA PRO A 23 11.34 -2.78 -3.17
C PRO A 23 10.27 -3.67 -2.54
N MET A 24 10.04 -4.86 -3.11
CA MET A 24 9.00 -5.82 -2.69
C MET A 24 8.84 -6.01 -1.17
N PRO A 25 9.90 -6.21 -0.36
CA PRO A 25 9.72 -6.35 1.10
C PRO A 25 9.12 -5.10 1.74
N GLU A 26 9.53 -3.92 1.30
CA GLU A 26 9.08 -2.64 1.85
C GLU A 26 7.72 -2.23 1.30
N ALA A 27 7.49 -2.40 0.00
CA ALA A 27 6.21 -2.15 -0.63
C ALA A 27 5.11 -3.04 -0.02
N ARG A 28 5.44 -4.29 0.33
CA ARG A 28 4.53 -5.22 1.00
C ARG A 28 4.29 -4.86 2.46
N GLU A 29 5.30 -4.37 3.18
CA GLU A 29 5.11 -3.87 4.55
C GLU A 29 4.17 -2.65 4.57
N GLU A 30 4.38 -1.70 3.65
CA GLU A 30 3.54 -0.51 3.53
C GLU A 30 2.11 -0.88 3.11
N ALA A 31 1.96 -1.83 2.17
CA ALA A 31 0.67 -2.38 1.78
C ALA A 31 -0.10 -2.95 2.99
N ASN A 32 0.57 -3.72 3.85
CA ASN A 32 -0.06 -4.30 5.04
C ASN A 32 -0.46 -3.22 6.05
N LYS A 33 0.36 -2.19 6.27
CA LYS A 33 0.02 -1.04 7.13
C LYS A 33 -1.24 -0.33 6.63
N ILE A 34 -1.33 -0.11 5.32
CA ILE A 34 -2.52 0.49 4.69
C ILE A 34 -3.74 -0.41 4.88
N ILE A 35 -3.64 -1.71 4.57
CA ILE A 35 -4.73 -2.68 4.76
C ILE A 35 -5.22 -2.67 6.22
N GLN A 36 -4.32 -2.75 7.20
CA GLN A 36 -4.67 -2.73 8.62
C GLN A 36 -5.37 -1.43 9.03
N ARG A 37 -4.90 -0.29 8.52
CA ARG A 37 -5.51 1.02 8.80
C ARG A 37 -6.94 1.13 8.26
N PHE A 38 -7.22 0.50 7.12
CA PHE A 38 -8.55 0.46 6.51
C PHE A 38 -9.38 -0.77 6.90
N ALA A 39 -8.87 -1.67 7.76
CA ALA A 39 -9.54 -2.92 8.11
C ALA A 39 -10.91 -2.71 8.78
N CYS A 40 -11.07 -1.63 9.55
CA CYS A 40 -12.33 -1.24 10.17
C CYS A 40 -13.04 -0.08 9.43
N SER A 41 -12.61 0.24 8.20
CA SER A 41 -13.21 1.31 7.40
C SER A 41 -14.38 0.78 6.56
N ALA A 42 -15.22 1.69 6.06
CA ALA A 42 -16.34 1.37 5.16
C ALA A 42 -15.88 0.74 3.83
N VAL A 43 -14.59 0.89 3.49
CA VAL A 43 -13.99 0.36 2.27
C VAL A 43 -12.68 -0.37 2.60
N PRO A 44 -12.73 -1.66 2.96
CA PRO A 44 -11.52 -2.42 3.25
C PRO A 44 -10.75 -2.69 1.97
N TYR A 45 -9.45 -2.41 1.99
CA TYR A 45 -8.54 -2.72 0.88
C TYR A 45 -7.94 -4.12 1.04
N ARG A 46 -7.70 -4.79 -0.09
CA ARG A 46 -6.99 -6.07 -0.17
C ARG A 46 -5.88 -6.01 -1.20
N LEU A 47 -4.86 -6.82 -0.99
CA LEU A 47 -3.83 -7.11 -1.99
C LEU A 47 -4.49 -7.68 -3.26
N ALA A 48 -4.34 -6.96 -4.37
CA ALA A 48 -4.91 -7.31 -5.67
C ALA A 48 -3.84 -7.77 -6.66
N SER A 49 -2.65 -7.18 -6.63
CA SER A 49 -1.52 -7.60 -7.45
C SER A 49 -0.19 -7.31 -6.75
N THR A 50 0.81 -8.14 -7.01
CA THR A 50 2.20 -7.94 -6.57
C THR A 50 3.14 -8.25 -7.73
N THR A 51 3.91 -7.25 -8.12
CA THR A 51 5.00 -7.29 -9.10
C THR A 51 6.33 -7.09 -8.36
N GLU A 52 7.46 -7.34 -9.03
CA GLU A 52 8.81 -7.26 -8.44
C GLU A 52 9.11 -5.92 -7.74
N ASP A 53 8.57 -4.80 -8.24
CA ASP A 53 8.73 -3.47 -7.66
C ASP A 53 7.39 -2.78 -7.36
N GLN A 54 6.27 -3.52 -7.35
CA GLN A 54 4.96 -2.88 -7.21
C GLN A 54 3.95 -3.74 -6.47
N VAL A 55 3.15 -3.10 -5.62
CA VAL A 55 2.00 -3.69 -4.94
C VAL A 55 0.76 -2.86 -5.27
N VAL A 56 -0.30 -3.53 -5.70
CA VAL A 56 -1.60 -2.90 -5.99
C VAL A 56 -2.61 -3.39 -4.97
N LEU A 57 -3.24 -2.45 -4.28
CA LEU A 57 -4.38 -2.69 -3.41
C LEU A 57 -5.67 -2.27 -4.13
N LYS A 58 -6.73 -3.06 -3.96
CA LYS A 58 -8.07 -2.70 -4.43
C LYS A 58 -9.07 -2.78 -3.27
N PRO A 59 -10.10 -1.92 -3.26
CA PRO A 59 -11.22 -2.05 -2.35
C PRO A 59 -11.93 -3.39 -2.61
N ARG A 60 -12.43 -4.00 -1.54
CA ARG A 60 -13.21 -5.23 -1.60
C ARG A 60 -14.57 -5.02 -2.25
#